data_AF-A0A6V7J3Y5-F1
#
_entry.id   AF-A0A6V7J3Y5-F1
#
_cell.length_a   1.000
_cell.length_b   1.000
_cell.length_c   1.000
_cell.angle_alpha   90.00
_cell.angle_beta   90.00
_cell.angle_gamma   90.00
#
_symmetry.space_group_name_H-M   'P 1'
#
loop_
_entity.id
_entity.type
_entity.pdbx_description
1 polymer ?
#
loop_
_entity_poly.entity_id
_entity_poly.type
_entity_poly.pdbx_seq_one_letter_code
_entity_poly.pdbx_strand_id
1 'polypeptide(L)' 'MSAKDELPFLAEYAKSGRANCKGCKTTIAKGSLRIAKIVQ' A
#
# COMPACT_ATOMS: atom_id res chain seq x y z
N MET A 1 3.62 -7.69 -16.84
CA MET A 1 3.58 -6.71 -15.73
C MET A 1 2.83 -5.48 -16.20
N SER A 2 1.94 -4.91 -15.38
CA SER A 2 1.22 -3.69 -15.76
C SER A 2 2.10 -2.48 -15.42
N ALA A 3 2.03 -1.40 -16.20
CA ALA A 3 2.81 -0.16 -16.01
C ALA A 3 2.72 0.50 -14.60
N LYS A 4 1.85 -0.01 -13.72
CA LYS A 4 1.73 0.41 -12.31
C LYS A 4 2.90 -0.05 -11.45
N ASP A 5 3.57 -1.15 -11.81
CA ASP A 5 4.65 -1.74 -11.01
C ASP A 5 6.01 -1.03 -11.21
N GLU A 6 6.11 -0.12 -12.19
CA GLU A 6 7.32 0.68 -12.47
C GLU A 6 7.35 2.01 -11.72
N LEU A 7 6.26 2.39 -11.04
CA LEU A 7 6.20 3.62 -10.28
C LEU A 7 6.82 3.42 -8.88
N PRO A 8 7.63 4.38 -8.39
CA PRO A 8 8.24 4.27 -7.06
C PRO A 8 7.22 4.32 -5.93
N PHE A 9 6.00 4.80 -6.21
CA PHE A 9 4.91 4.91 -5.24
C PHE A 9 3.59 4.47 -5.85
N LEU A 10 2.73 3.90 -5.00
CA LEU A 10 1.37 3.49 -5.32
C LEU A 10 0.40 4.11 -4.32
N ALA A 11 -0.74 4.61 -4.82
CA ALA A 11 -1.88 4.98 -4.02
C ALA A 11 -3.08 4.10 -4.41
N GLU A 12 -3.61 3.36 -3.46
CA GLU A 12 -4.76 2.46 -3.70
C GLU A 12 -5.60 2.30 -2.44
N TYR A 13 -6.83 1.81 -2.59
CA TYR A 13 -7.62 1.32 -1.47
C TYR A 13 -7.09 -0.03 -1.00
N ALA A 14 -7.03 -0.22 0.32
CA ALA A 14 -6.56 -1.45 0.93
C ALA A 14 -7.46 -2.63 0.56
N LYS A 15 -6.94 -3.55 -0.28
CA LYS A 15 -7.65 -4.77 -0.70
C LYS A 15 -7.96 -5.72 0.48
N SER A 16 -7.16 -5.66 1.54
CA SER A 16 -7.34 -6.43 2.77
C SER A 16 -6.83 -5.67 4.00
N GLY A 17 -7.24 -6.11 5.19
CA GLY A 17 -6.81 -5.56 6.48
C GLY A 17 -5.48 -6.11 7.02
N ARG A 18 -4.69 -6.80 6.20
CA ARG A 18 -3.49 -7.55 6.64
C ARG A 18 -2.19 -6.73 6.62
N ALA A 19 -2.22 -5.53 6.03
CA ALA A 19 -1.03 -4.69 5.91
C ALA A 19 -0.87 -3.82 7.15
N ASN A 20 0.38 -3.61 7.58
CA ASN A 20 0.70 -2.67 8.65
C ASN A 20 1.39 -1.44 8.07
N CYS A 21 1.04 -0.26 8.58
CA CYS A 21 1.74 0.98 8.25
C CYS A 21 3.19 0.91 8.75
N LYS A 22 4.16 1.21 7.86
CA LYS A 22 5.58 1.16 8.22
C LYS A 22 6.04 2.31 9.12
N GLY A 23 5.26 3.39 9.24
CA GLY A 23 5.53 4.51 10.15
C GLY A 23 5.00 4.28 11.56
N CYS A 24 3.68 4.09 11.71
CA CYS A 24 3.04 3.94 13.02
C CYS A 24 2.89 2.48 13.50
N LYS A 25 3.25 1.49 12.67
CA LYS A 25 3.18 0.04 12.99
C LYS A 25 1.78 -0.51 13.28
N THR A 26 0.72 0.25 13.02
CA THR A 26 -0.68 -0.21 13.17
C THR A 26 -1.20 -0.87 11.90
N THR A 27 -2.27 -1.67 12.03
CA THR A 27 -2.96 -2.31 10.90
C THR A 27 -3.70 -1.29 10.05
N ILE A 28 -3.72 -1.50 8.74
CA ILE A 28 -4.45 -0.69 7.76
C ILE A 28 -5.76 -1.40 7.44
N ALA A 29 -6.90 -0.76 7.76
CA ALA A 29 -8.22 -1.35 7.54
C ALA A 29 -8.53 -1.58 6.06
N LYS A 30 -9.28 -2.65 5.75
CA LYS A 30 -9.77 -2.92 4.38
C LYS A 30 -10.62 -1.72 3.90
N GLY A 31 -10.42 -1.30 2.66
CA GLY A 31 -11.13 -0.17 2.06
C GLY A 31 -10.62 1.21 2.47
N SER A 32 -9.63 1.31 3.36
CA SER A 32 -8.96 2.59 3.63
C SER A 32 -8.00 2.98 2.49
N LEU A 33 -7.88 4.27 2.22
CA LEU A 33 -6.90 4.79 1.25
C LEU A 33 -5.49 4.67 1.87
N ARG A 34 -4.56 4.06 1.14
CA ARG A 34 -3.17 3.89 1.58
C ARG A 34 -2.17 4.25 0.49
N ILE A 35 -0.97 4.61 0.91
CA ILE A 35 0.18 4.83 0.03
C ILE A 35 1.23 3.76 0.33
N ALA A 36 1.88 3.24 -0.71
CA ALA A 36 3.00 2.32 -0.61
C ALA A 36 4.19 2.85 -1.42
N LYS A 37 5.40 2.64 -0.90
CA LYS A 37 6.65 2.79 -1.67
C LYS A 37 6.99 1.42 -2.25
N ILE A 38 7.17 1.35 -3.57
CA ILE A 38 7.69 0.16 -4.23
C ILE A 38 9.20 0.14 -4.01
N VAL A 39 9.66 -0.98 -3.47
CA VAL A 39 11.08 -1.28 -3.29
C VAL A 39 11.35 -2.58 -4.04
N GLN A 40 12.48 -2.62 -4.74
CA GLN A 40 12.97 -3.80 -5.43
C GLN A 40 13.59 -4.79 -4.44
#